data_AF-A0A5N7MFR8-F1
#
_entry.id   AF-A0A5N7MFR8-F1
#
_cell.length_a   1.000
_cell.length_b   1.000
_cell.length_c   1.000
_cell.angle_alpha   90.00
_cell.angle_beta   90.00
_cell.angle_gamma   90.00
#
_symmetry.space_group_name_H-M   'P 1'
#
loop_
_entity.id
_entity.type
_entity.pdbx_description
1 polymer ?
#
loop_
_entity_poly.entity_id
_entity_poly.type
_entity_poly.pdbx_seq_one_letter_code
_entity_poly.pdbx_strand_id
1 'polypeptide(L)'
;MSRIVRIVAFGCGLCGGIIASQGPEYAQQYRQRLGGAIDELRQVITRFEADAQASGETRESAIVRLRSNTDDFVSRQGAAMQANVERLRNLEIHRETMMQAGPFARVALMARDGDRDVMEAVYRDF
;
A
#
# COMPACT_ATOMS: atom_id res chain seq x y z
N MET A 1 32.50 -29.77 -20.97
CA MET A 1 31.63 -28.93 -20.13
C MET A 1 31.11 -29.78 -18.97
N SER A 2 31.47 -29.50 -17.72
CA SER A 2 31.20 -30.42 -16.60
C SER A 2 29.69 -30.54 -16.35
N ARG A 3 29.21 -31.77 -16.08
CA ARG A 3 27.78 -32.06 -15.83
C ARG A 3 27.22 -31.21 -14.67
N ILE A 4 28.08 -30.85 -13.72
CA ILE A 4 27.79 -30.01 -12.56
C ILE A 4 27.41 -28.58 -12.99
N VAL A 5 28.16 -27.97 -13.91
CA VAL A 5 27.85 -26.62 -14.42
C VAL A 5 26.49 -26.60 -15.14
N ARG A 6 26.14 -27.67 -15.85
CA ARG A 6 24.82 -27.80 -16.51
C ARG A 6 23.67 -27.92 -15.51
N ILE A 7 23.86 -28.68 -14.42
CA ILE A 7 22.83 -28.86 -13.38
C ILE A 7 22.61 -27.56 -12.60
N VAL A 8 23.69 -26.85 -12.25
CA VAL A 8 23.60 -25.55 -11.57
C VAL A 8 22.94 -24.50 -12.47
N ALA A 9 23.30 -24.44 -13.76
CA ALA A 9 22.67 -23.53 -14.71
C ALA A 9 21.16 -23.85 -14.92
N PHE A 10 20.79 -25.13 -14.94
CA PHE A 10 19.38 -25.54 -14.99
C PHE A 10 18.62 -25.19 -13.72
N GLY A 11 19.21 -25.41 -12.53
CA GLY A 11 18.61 -25.03 -11.25
C GLY A 11 18.42 -23.52 -11.11
N CYS A 12 19.43 -22.72 -11.49
CA CYS A 12 19.31 -21.26 -11.54
C CYS A 12 18.30 -20.79 -12.60
N GLY A 13 18.23 -21.46 -13.76
CA GLY A 13 17.23 -21.17 -14.80
C GLY A 13 15.81 -21.52 -14.39
N LEU A 14 15.61 -22.58 -13.61
CA LEU A 14 14.30 -22.98 -13.07
C LEU A 14 13.83 -21.99 -11.99
N CYS A 15 14.70 -21.67 -11.03
CA CYS A 15 14.41 -20.67 -9.99
C CYS A 15 14.20 -19.27 -10.58
N GLY A 16 15.05 -18.87 -11.54
CA GLY A 16 14.90 -17.61 -12.26
C GLY A 16 13.63 -17.57 -13.12
N GLY A 17 13.25 -18.69 -13.75
CA GLY A 17 12.03 -18.82 -14.53
C GLY A 17 10.77 -18.72 -13.68
N ILE A 18 10.73 -19.36 -12.50
CA ILE A 18 9.61 -19.28 -11.56
C ILE A 18 9.48 -17.86 -10.97
N ILE A 19 10.59 -17.21 -10.61
CA ILE A 19 10.57 -15.83 -10.12
C ILE A 19 10.14 -14.87 -11.24
N ALA A 20 10.63 -15.07 -12.47
CA ALA A 20 10.28 -14.24 -13.62
C ALA A 20 8.84 -14.45 -14.12
N SER A 21 8.25 -15.62 -13.91
CA SER A 21 6.85 -15.90 -14.28
C SER A 21 5.85 -15.50 -13.19
N GLN A 22 6.20 -15.62 -11.91
CA GLN A 22 5.31 -15.28 -10.79
C GLN A 22 5.42 -13.82 -10.33
N GLY A 23 6.56 -13.17 -10.53
CA GLY A 23 6.77 -11.76 -10.18
C GLY A 23 5.78 -10.79 -10.86
N PRO A 24 5.48 -10.93 -12.17
CA PRO A 24 4.50 -10.10 -12.85
C PRO A 24 3.08 -10.26 -12.30
N GLU A 25 2.65 -11.49 -12.01
CA GLU A 25 1.33 -11.80 -11.44
C GLU A 25 1.19 -11.25 -10.02
N TYR A 26 2.21 -11.44 -9.18
CA TYR A 26 2.26 -10.87 -7.83
C TYR A 26 2.21 -9.34 -7.85
N ALA A 27 3.01 -8.70 -8.73
CA ALA A 27 2.98 -7.26 -8.89
C ALA A 27 1.63 -6.76 -9.41
N GLN A 28 0.92 -7.57 -10.20
CA GLN A 28 -0.44 -7.27 -10.65
C GLN A 28 -1.44 -7.33 -9.49
N GLN A 29 -1.42 -8.39 -8.67
CA GLN A 29 -2.28 -8.52 -7.49
C GLN A 29 -2.00 -7.43 -6.45
N TYR A 30 -0.73 -7.10 -6.22
CA TYR A 30 -0.34 -5.99 -5.35
C TYR A 30 -0.95 -4.66 -5.80
N ARG A 31 -0.90 -4.34 -7.11
CA ARG A 31 -1.53 -3.11 -7.64
C ARG A 31 -3.05 -3.10 -7.43
N GLN A 32 -3.71 -4.24 -7.55
CA GLN A 32 -5.15 -4.34 -7.33
C GLN A 32 -5.49 -4.08 -5.85
N ARG A 33 -4.77 -4.69 -4.91
CA ARG A 33 -4.96 -4.45 -3.47
C ARG A 33 -4.58 -3.04 -3.04
N LEU A 34 -3.52 -2.48 -3.62
CA LEU A 34 -3.14 -1.09 -3.42
C LEU A 34 -4.28 -0.15 -3.84
N GLY A 35 -4.91 -0.43 -4.99
CA GLY A 35 -6.10 0.30 -5.43
C GLY A 35 -7.27 0.19 -4.45
N GLY A 36 -7.59 -1.03 -4.00
CA GLY A 36 -8.65 -1.26 -3.02
C GLY A 36 -8.42 -0.54 -1.69
N ALA A 37 -7.21 -0.63 -1.14
CA ALA A 37 -6.85 0.05 0.11
C ALA A 37 -6.95 1.59 -0.01
N ILE A 38 -6.58 2.16 -1.16
CA ILE A 38 -6.75 3.59 -1.44
C ILE A 38 -8.24 3.96 -1.46
N ASP A 39 -9.06 3.18 -2.15
CA ASP A 39 -10.48 3.48 -2.32
C ASP A 39 -11.24 3.34 -0.98
N GLU A 40 -10.90 2.36 -0.15
CA GLU A 40 -11.43 2.20 1.21
C GLU A 40 -11.04 3.38 2.12
N LEU A 41 -9.75 3.75 2.14
CA LEU A 41 -9.27 4.89 2.94
C LEU A 41 -9.92 6.21 2.49
N ARG A 42 -10.07 6.42 1.19
CA ARG A 42 -10.80 7.58 0.64
C ARG A 42 -12.23 7.61 1.15
N GLN A 43 -12.94 6.48 1.11
CA GLN A 43 -14.33 6.43 1.59
C GLN A 43 -14.44 6.82 3.07
N VAL A 44 -13.54 6.32 3.92
CA VAL A 44 -13.50 6.68 5.35
C VAL A 44 -13.23 8.17 5.54
N ILE A 45 -12.26 8.73 4.82
CA ILE A 45 -11.89 10.14 4.92
C ILE A 45 -12.99 11.06 4.38
N THR A 46 -13.62 10.72 3.26
CA THR A 46 -14.74 11.49 2.69
C THR A 46 -15.95 11.49 3.61
N ARG A 47 -16.25 10.37 4.28
CA ARG A 47 -17.31 10.34 5.30
C ARG A 47 -16.99 11.27 6.47
N PHE A 48 -15.75 11.22 6.96
CA PHE A 48 -15.31 12.12 8.03
C PHE A 48 -15.35 13.60 7.62
N GLU A 49 -14.97 13.91 6.38
CA GLU A 49 -15.10 15.26 5.80
C GLU A 49 -16.55 15.73 5.77
N ALA A 50 -17.49 14.87 5.40
CA ALA A 50 -18.92 15.19 5.43
C ALA A 50 -19.41 15.48 6.85
N ASP A 51 -18.99 14.67 7.84
CA ASP A 51 -19.34 14.88 9.25
C ASP A 51 -18.73 16.18 9.81
N ALA A 52 -17.49 16.50 9.41
CA ALA A 52 -16.83 17.77 9.75
C ALA A 52 -17.55 18.96 9.13
N GLN A 53 -17.91 18.89 7.85
CA GLN A 53 -18.64 19.94 7.14
C GLN A 53 -20.04 20.17 7.72
N ALA A 54 -20.74 19.11 8.12
CA ALA A 54 -22.02 19.21 8.82
C ALA A 54 -21.90 19.96 10.16
N SER A 55 -20.71 19.96 10.76
CA SER A 55 -20.37 20.72 11.96
C SER A 55 -19.76 22.11 11.66
N GLY A 56 -19.68 22.52 10.38
CA GLY A 56 -19.06 23.78 9.96
C GLY A 56 -17.53 23.79 10.03
N GLU A 57 -16.88 22.63 10.11
CA GLU A 57 -15.42 22.50 10.21
C GLU A 57 -14.80 21.90 8.95
N THR A 58 -13.52 22.19 8.73
CA THR A 58 -12.71 21.43 7.78
C THR A 58 -12.24 20.13 8.41
N ARG A 59 -11.82 19.16 7.58
CA ARG A 59 -11.20 17.91 8.07
C ARG A 59 -10.05 18.18 9.02
N GLU A 60 -9.15 19.10 8.66
CA GLU A 60 -7.95 19.41 9.42
C GLU A 60 -8.32 20.02 10.78
N SER A 61 -9.30 20.94 10.80
CA SER A 61 -9.83 21.53 12.04
C SER A 61 -10.48 20.47 12.93
N ALA A 62 -11.31 19.60 12.36
CA ALA A 62 -11.97 18.52 13.09
C ALA A 62 -10.96 17.51 13.66
N ILE A 63 -9.91 17.16 12.93
CA ILE A 63 -8.81 16.31 13.43
C ILE A 63 -8.10 16.99 14.61
N VAL A 64 -7.74 18.27 14.49
CA VAL A 64 -7.09 19.02 15.57
C VAL A 64 -7.97 19.08 16.81
N ARG A 65 -9.28 19.32 16.62
CA ARG A 65 -10.27 19.34 17.70
C ARG A 65 -10.35 18.00 18.42
N LEU A 66 -10.45 16.90 17.68
CA LEU A 66 -10.51 15.56 18.26
C LEU A 66 -9.23 15.25 19.04
N ARG A 67 -8.05 15.50 18.46
CA ARG A 67 -6.76 15.26 19.11
C ARG A 67 -6.55 16.09 20.38
N SER A 68 -7.10 17.29 20.40
CA SER A 68 -7.02 18.20 21.56
C SER A 68 -8.05 17.91 22.63
N ASN A 69 -8.93 16.91 22.43
CA ASN A 69 -9.93 16.52 23.40
C ASN A 69 -9.28 15.90 24.65
N THR A 70 -9.84 16.19 25.82
CA THR A 70 -9.35 15.66 27.11
C THR A 70 -9.66 14.17 27.28
N ASP A 71 -10.69 13.67 26.60
CA ASP A 71 -10.97 12.24 26.51
C ASP A 71 -9.93 11.55 25.62
N ASP A 72 -9.18 10.61 26.20
CA ASP A 72 -8.10 9.88 25.54
C ASP A 72 -8.60 9.03 24.36
N PHE A 73 -9.79 8.42 24.46
CA PHE A 73 -10.36 7.67 23.33
C PHE A 73 -10.64 8.61 22.16
N VAL A 74 -11.24 9.77 22.42
CA VAL A 74 -11.53 10.78 21.38
C VAL A 74 -10.24 11.33 20.76
N SER A 75 -9.24 11.62 21.58
CA SER A 75 -7.93 12.09 21.13
C SER A 75 -7.24 11.08 20.19
N ARG A 76 -7.26 9.80 20.57
CA ARG A 76 -6.73 8.71 19.74
C ARG A 76 -7.47 8.56 18.42
N GLN A 77 -8.79 8.73 18.39
CA GLN A 77 -9.56 8.70 17.14
C GLN A 77 -9.14 9.84 16.19
N GLY A 78 -8.88 11.04 16.72
CA GLY A 78 -8.30 12.13 15.92
C GLY A 78 -6.91 11.80 15.38
N ALA A 79 -6.03 11.20 16.20
CA ALA A 79 -4.71 10.77 15.77
C ALA A 79 -4.76 9.66 14.70
N ALA A 80 -5.68 8.71 14.85
CA ALA A 80 -5.93 7.65 13.87
C ALA A 80 -6.41 8.22 12.54
N MET A 81 -7.34 9.19 12.55
CA MET A 81 -7.78 9.85 11.33
C MET A 81 -6.64 10.61 10.65
N GLN A 82 -5.79 11.30 11.41
CA GLN A 82 -4.59 11.95 10.87
C GLN A 82 -3.64 10.93 10.20
N ALA A 83 -3.42 9.78 10.84
CA ALA A 83 -2.60 8.70 10.28
C ALA A 83 -3.20 8.14 8.99
N ASN A 84 -4.53 7.99 8.92
CA ASN A 84 -5.22 7.52 7.72
C ASN A 84 -5.09 8.50 6.54
N VAL A 85 -5.21 9.81 6.79
CA VAL A 85 -4.99 10.85 5.76
C VAL A 85 -3.58 10.79 5.20
N GLU A 86 -2.58 10.68 6.09
CA GLU A 86 -1.18 10.58 5.70
C GLU A 86 -0.88 9.27 4.96
N ARG A 87 -1.46 8.16 5.41
CA ARG A 87 -1.35 6.86 4.74
C ARG A 87 -1.95 6.92 3.34
N LEU A 88 -3.15 7.49 3.17
CA LEU A 88 -3.78 7.63 1.86
C LEU A 88 -2.86 8.39 0.90
N ARG A 89 -2.33 9.54 1.32
CA ARG A 89 -1.40 10.35 0.53
C ARG A 89 -0.18 9.54 0.07
N ASN A 90 0.41 8.76 0.97
CA ASN A 90 1.57 7.94 0.65
C ASN A 90 1.23 6.82 -0.35
N LEU A 91 0.07 6.16 -0.20
CA LEU A 91 -0.39 5.12 -1.11
C LEU A 91 -0.71 5.67 -2.51
N GLU A 92 -1.30 6.87 -2.59
CA GLU A 92 -1.57 7.54 -3.87
C GLU A 92 -0.27 7.86 -4.62
N ILE A 93 0.73 8.41 -3.93
CA ILE A 93 2.07 8.67 -4.50
C ILE A 93 2.73 7.37 -4.96
N HIS A 94 2.63 6.32 -4.15
CA HIS A 94 3.18 5.02 -4.50
C HIS A 94 2.49 4.42 -5.74
N ARG A 95 1.16 4.52 -5.83
CA ARG A 95 0.37 4.10 -7.00
C ARG A 95 0.78 4.87 -8.26
N GLU A 96 0.95 6.18 -8.16
CA GLU A 96 1.35 7.02 -9.28
C GLU A 96 2.76 6.66 -9.78
N THR A 97 3.70 6.48 -8.86
CA THR A 97 5.06 6.01 -9.14
C THR A 97 5.05 4.65 -9.83
N MET A 98 4.19 3.72 -9.37
CA MET A 98 4.00 2.40 -9.98
C MET A 98 3.39 2.47 -11.39
N MET A 99 2.46 3.39 -11.64
CA MET A 99 1.86 3.56 -12.97
C MET A 99 2.89 4.03 -14.00
N GLN A 100 3.79 4.93 -13.61
CA GLN A 100 4.85 5.47 -14.47
C GLN A 100 6.03 4.50 -14.66
N ALA A 101 6.21 3.54 -13.76
CA ALA A 101 7.29 2.56 -13.83
C ALA A 101 7.06 1.47 -14.89
N GLY A 102 8.13 1.04 -15.55
CA GLY A 102 8.13 -0.13 -16.43
C GLY A 102 7.96 -1.45 -15.64
N PRO A 103 7.64 -2.58 -16.30
CA PRO A 103 7.28 -3.85 -15.65
C PRO A 103 8.29 -4.35 -14.61
N PHE A 104 9.59 -4.30 -14.91
CA PHE A 104 10.64 -4.71 -13.96
C PHE A 104 10.90 -3.68 -12.85
N ALA A 105 10.75 -2.39 -13.17
CA ALA A 105 10.88 -1.32 -12.19
C ALA A 105 9.74 -1.37 -11.14
N ARG A 106 8.54 -1.79 -11.53
CA ARG A 106 7.41 -2.02 -10.60
C ARG A 106 7.72 -3.08 -9.55
N VAL A 107 8.35 -4.19 -9.95
CA VAL A 107 8.77 -5.24 -9.02
C VAL A 107 9.81 -4.71 -8.03
N ALA A 108 10.76 -3.91 -8.50
CA ALA A 108 11.76 -3.28 -7.64
C ALA A 108 11.14 -2.24 -6.67
N LEU A 109 10.22 -1.40 -7.16
CA LEU A 109 9.49 -0.42 -6.34
C LEU A 109 8.61 -1.08 -5.29
N MET A 110 7.94 -2.18 -5.63
CA MET A 110 7.18 -2.97 -4.66
C MET A 110 8.08 -3.50 -3.54
N ALA A 111 9.24 -4.06 -3.90
CA ALA A 111 10.16 -4.66 -2.94
C ALA A 111 10.82 -3.62 -2.02
N ARG A 112 11.02 -2.40 -2.51
CA ARG A 112 11.70 -1.31 -1.78
C ARG A 112 10.74 -0.42 -1.00
N ASP A 113 9.68 0.02 -1.66
CA ASP A 113 8.80 1.11 -1.21
C ASP A 113 7.34 0.63 -1.01
N GLY A 114 7.10 -0.69 -1.07
CA GLY A 114 5.78 -1.26 -0.90
C GLY A 114 5.21 -1.06 0.50
N ASP A 115 3.90 -0.83 0.58
CA ASP A 115 3.19 -0.75 1.87
C ASP A 115 3.20 -2.13 2.53
N ARG A 116 3.75 -2.21 3.75
CA ARG A 116 3.97 -3.49 4.44
C ARG A 116 2.67 -4.23 4.71
N ASP A 117 1.59 -3.53 5.06
CA ASP A 117 0.31 -4.17 5.34
C ASP A 117 -0.30 -4.75 4.05
N VAL A 118 -0.19 -4.01 2.93
CA VAL A 118 -0.65 -4.49 1.62
C VAL A 118 0.18 -5.69 1.18
N MET A 119 1.50 -5.66 1.36
CA MET A 119 2.38 -6.80 1.06
C MET A 119 2.05 -8.02 1.92
N GLU A 120 1.82 -7.84 3.22
CA GLU A 120 1.44 -8.93 4.13
C GLU A 120 0.08 -9.53 3.76
N ALA A 121 -0.88 -8.70 3.35
CA ALA A 121 -2.18 -9.15 2.88
C ALA A 121 -2.09 -9.98 1.58
N VAL A 122 -1.17 -9.65 0.66
CA VAL A 122 -0.94 -10.48 -0.54
C VAL A 122 -0.29 -11.82 -0.17
N TYR A 123 0.68 -11.82 0.73
CA TYR A 123 1.38 -13.04 1.15
C TYR A 123 0.46 -14.05 1.83
N ARG A 124 -0.56 -13.59 2.57
CA ARG A 124 -1.51 -14.46 3.29
C ARG A 124 -2.47 -15.23 2.39
N ASP A 125 -2.71 -14.72 1.18
CA ASP A 125 -3.65 -15.30 0.21
C ASP A 125 -2.95 -16.13 -0.89
N PHE A 126 -1.62 -16.27 -0.82
CA PHE A 126 -0.81 -17.20 -1.61
C PHE A 126 -0.64 -18.54 -0.89
#